data_AF-I4W7M2-F1
#
_entry.id   AF-I4W7M2-F1
#
_cell.length_a   1.000
_cell.length_b   1.000
_cell.length_c   1.000
_cell.angle_alpha   90.00
_cell.angle_beta   90.00
_cell.angle_gamma   90.00
#
_symmetry.space_group_name_H-M   'P 1'
#
loop_
_entity.id
_entity.type
_entity.pdbx_description
1 polymer ?
#
loop_
_entity_poly.entity_id
_entity_poly.type
_entity_poly.pdbx_seq_one_letter_code
_entity_poly.pdbx_strand_id
1 'polypeptide(L)'
;AAATALQRLARRAPDTANTDWQTLQHHFHFSSAQRNAIRHAVVLFRATDFEPDSLSQLIALPAAAQSDATREWRVRVALAQQDWRAVLAGIEAMPAEQQNDDEWRYFRARALTELGHADTAQPLFQSLAGQATYFGFLAADRIGAPYAICPLQPTIDPQREPALLAMPGLQRAFELYAVDLPRRARRE
;
A
#
# COMPACT_ATOMS: atom_id res chain seq x y z
N ALA A 1 12.46 -6.53 27.45
CA ALA A 1 13.40 -7.46 26.78
C ALA A 1 12.66 -8.55 26.00
N ALA A 2 11.87 -9.42 26.65
CA ALA A 2 11.18 -10.54 25.99
C ALA A 2 10.25 -10.12 24.82
N ALA A 3 9.41 -9.09 25.01
CA ALA A 3 8.52 -8.61 23.96
C ALA A 3 9.26 -8.14 22.69
N THR A 4 10.33 -7.35 22.89
CA THR A 4 11.17 -6.86 21.79
C THR A 4 11.93 -8.00 21.09
N ALA A 5 12.40 -9.00 21.85
CA ALA A 5 13.05 -10.18 21.29
C ALA A 5 12.09 -10.96 20.38
N LEU A 6 10.85 -11.20 20.83
CA LEU A 6 9.81 -11.86 20.04
C LEU A 6 9.45 -11.08 18.77
N GLN A 7 9.31 -9.76 18.84
CA GLN A 7 9.05 -8.93 17.64
C GLN A 7 10.19 -8.99 16.63
N ARG A 8 11.44 -9.07 17.09
CA ARG A 8 12.61 -9.22 16.22
C ARG A 8 12.73 -10.62 15.65
N LEU A 9 12.38 -11.64 16.44
CA LEU A 9 12.35 -13.03 16.00
C LEU A 9 11.29 -13.22 14.92
N ALA A 10 10.10 -12.63 15.08
CA ALA A 10 9.01 -12.71 14.10
C ALA A 10 9.44 -12.28 12.69
N ARG A 11 10.33 -11.29 12.57
CA ARG A 11 10.88 -10.82 11.28
C ARG A 11 11.78 -11.83 10.56
N ARG A 12 12.33 -12.80 11.29
CA ARG A 12 13.35 -13.73 10.80
C ARG A 12 12.87 -15.18 10.76
N ALA A 13 12.06 -15.55 11.75
CA ALA A 13 11.53 -16.88 11.95
C ALA A 13 10.10 -16.74 12.54
N PRO A 14 9.11 -16.37 11.70
CA PRO A 14 7.78 -16.02 12.15
C PRO A 14 7.03 -17.20 12.82
N ASP A 15 7.24 -18.43 12.35
CA ASP A 15 6.64 -19.62 12.99
C ASP A 15 7.29 -19.93 14.34
N THR A 16 8.62 -19.86 14.42
CA THR A 16 9.32 -20.00 15.72
C THR A 16 8.83 -18.95 16.71
N ALA A 17 8.70 -17.70 16.28
CA ALA A 17 8.16 -16.63 17.12
C ALA A 17 6.71 -16.88 17.55
N ASN A 18 5.88 -17.49 16.69
CA ASN A 18 4.51 -17.86 17.04
C ASN A 18 4.48 -18.97 18.09
N THR A 19 5.27 -20.03 17.91
CA THR A 19 5.42 -21.11 18.90
C THR A 19 5.89 -20.56 20.25
N ASP A 20 6.96 -19.76 20.24
CA ASP A 20 7.50 -19.13 21.44
C ASP A 20 6.46 -18.22 22.11
N TRP A 21 5.69 -17.45 21.32
CA TRP A 21 4.62 -16.61 21.84
C TRP A 21 3.54 -17.43 22.56
N GLN A 22 3.12 -18.58 22.01
CA GLN A 22 2.11 -19.43 22.64
C GLN A 22 2.52 -19.91 24.04
N THR A 23 3.81 -20.20 24.24
CA THR A 23 4.36 -20.60 25.53
C THR A 23 4.60 -19.39 26.43
N LEU A 24 5.36 -18.40 25.96
CA LEU A 24 5.85 -17.29 26.79
C LEU A 24 4.73 -16.36 27.27
N GLN A 25 3.62 -16.25 26.56
CA GLN A 25 2.49 -15.40 26.96
C GLN A 25 1.87 -15.78 28.31
N HIS A 26 2.09 -17.02 28.76
CA HIS A 26 1.64 -17.55 30.05
C HIS A 26 2.71 -17.45 31.15
N HIS A 27 3.99 -17.43 30.78
CA HIS A 27 5.10 -17.33 31.73
C HIS A 27 5.46 -15.89 32.13
N PHE A 28 5.20 -14.93 31.24
CA PHE A 28 5.52 -13.52 31.48
C PHE A 28 4.27 -12.65 31.52
N HIS A 29 4.33 -11.63 32.37
CA HIS A 29 3.33 -10.58 32.40
C HIS A 29 3.63 -9.56 31.30
N PHE A 30 2.88 -9.64 30.20
CA PHE A 30 2.90 -8.65 29.12
C PHE A 30 1.76 -7.65 29.27
N SER A 31 2.07 -6.36 29.11
CA SER A 31 1.05 -5.32 28.98
C SER A 31 0.23 -5.51 27.70
N SER A 32 -0.98 -4.97 27.63
CA SER A 32 -1.82 -5.02 26.43
C SER A 32 -1.07 -4.51 25.18
N ALA A 33 -0.36 -3.39 25.30
CA ALA A 33 0.47 -2.83 24.24
C ALA A 33 1.57 -3.80 23.78
N GLN A 34 2.25 -4.48 24.71
CA GLN A 34 3.26 -5.49 24.37
C GLN A 34 2.66 -6.70 23.67
N ARG A 35 1.52 -7.22 24.15
CA ARG A 35 0.82 -8.34 23.51
C ARG A 35 0.39 -7.97 22.09
N ASN A 36 -0.17 -6.78 21.90
CA ASN A 36 -0.58 -6.29 20.59
C ASN A 36 0.60 -6.15 19.64
N ALA A 37 1.72 -5.57 20.08
CA ALA A 37 2.90 -5.40 19.26
C ALA A 37 3.57 -6.75 18.89
N ILE A 38 3.55 -7.75 19.78
CA ILE A 38 4.03 -9.10 19.46
C ILE A 38 3.10 -9.78 18.44
N ARG A 39 1.78 -9.75 18.68
CA ARG A 39 0.79 -10.33 17.76
C ARG A 39 0.84 -9.69 16.38
N HIS A 40 0.93 -8.36 16.32
CA HIS A 40 1.13 -7.62 15.07
C HIS A 40 2.33 -8.17 14.29
N ALA A 41 3.50 -8.24 14.93
CA ALA A 41 4.72 -8.71 14.27
C ALA A 41 4.59 -10.17 13.81
N VAL A 42 4.15 -11.08 14.68
CA VAL A 42 4.01 -12.50 14.35
C VAL A 42 3.04 -12.70 13.18
N VAL A 43 1.83 -12.14 13.27
CA VAL A 43 0.80 -12.33 12.24
C VAL A 43 1.23 -11.69 10.92
N LEU A 44 1.84 -10.50 10.94
CA LEU A 44 2.31 -9.82 9.73
C LEU A 44 3.36 -10.64 8.99
N PHE A 45 4.39 -11.14 9.67
CA PHE A 45 5.47 -11.88 9.01
C PHE A 45 5.08 -13.30 8.63
N ARG A 46 4.13 -13.94 9.34
CA ARG A 46 3.52 -15.20 8.85
C ARG A 46 2.71 -14.98 7.58
N ALA A 47 2.03 -13.83 7.47
CA ALA A 47 1.31 -13.47 6.25
C ALA A 47 2.24 -13.23 5.07
N THR A 48 3.44 -12.65 5.31
CA THR A 48 4.41 -12.41 4.23
C THR A 48 4.98 -13.70 3.63
N ASP A 49 5.00 -14.77 4.42
CA ASP A 49 5.45 -16.09 4.01
C ASP A 49 4.29 -16.95 3.43
N PHE A 50 3.09 -16.38 3.34
CA PHE A 50 1.87 -17.04 2.85
C PHE A 50 1.50 -18.32 3.62
N GLU A 51 1.74 -18.34 4.92
CA GLU A 51 1.35 -19.46 5.78
C GLU A 51 -0.16 -19.77 5.64
N PRO A 52 -0.59 -21.05 5.62
CA PRO A 52 -1.96 -21.42 5.26
C PRO A 52 -3.07 -20.77 6.10
N ASP A 53 -2.80 -20.53 7.39
CA ASP A 53 -3.76 -19.94 8.33
C ASP A 53 -3.61 -18.40 8.47
N SER A 54 -2.65 -17.79 7.76
CA SER A 54 -2.32 -16.36 7.91
C SER A 54 -3.49 -15.43 7.65
N LEU A 55 -4.36 -15.73 6.66
CA LEU A 55 -5.55 -14.92 6.39
C LEU A 55 -6.48 -14.85 7.60
N SER A 56 -6.77 -16.00 8.22
CA SER A 56 -7.63 -16.07 9.39
C SER A 56 -7.04 -15.32 10.60
N GLN A 57 -5.71 -15.38 10.76
CA GLN A 57 -5.01 -14.67 11.84
C GLN A 57 -5.00 -13.16 11.62
N LEU A 58 -4.84 -12.70 10.37
CA LEU A 58 -4.95 -11.29 10.00
C LEU A 58 -6.36 -10.75 10.26
N ILE A 59 -7.40 -11.53 9.93
CA ILE A 59 -8.80 -11.18 10.22
C ILE A 59 -9.06 -11.09 11.72
N ALA A 60 -8.53 -12.04 12.50
CA ALA A 60 -8.72 -12.12 13.95
C ALA A 60 -7.87 -11.11 14.74
N LEU A 61 -7.00 -10.34 14.08
CA LEU A 61 -6.10 -9.40 14.74
C LEU A 61 -6.91 -8.25 15.38
N PRO A 62 -6.77 -7.99 16.70
CA PRO A 62 -7.49 -6.91 17.36
C PRO A 62 -7.19 -5.56 16.72
N ALA A 63 -8.16 -4.63 16.70
CA ALA A 63 -7.98 -3.30 16.10
C ALA A 63 -6.73 -2.56 16.62
N ALA A 64 -6.44 -2.66 17.92
CA ALA A 64 -5.25 -2.06 18.56
C ALA A 64 -3.91 -2.71 18.16
N ALA A 65 -3.94 -3.85 17.47
CA ALA A 65 -2.78 -4.54 16.90
C ALA A 65 -2.76 -4.46 15.37
N GLN A 66 -3.78 -3.88 14.73
CA GLN A 66 -3.79 -3.67 13.28
C GLN A 66 -2.99 -2.43 12.91
N SER A 67 -2.31 -2.51 11.77
CA SER A 67 -1.66 -1.40 11.08
C SER A 67 -2.07 -1.39 9.60
N ASP A 68 -1.64 -0.36 8.88
CA ASP A 68 -1.78 -0.30 7.42
C ASP A 68 -1.23 -1.59 6.78
N ALA A 69 0.01 -1.95 7.12
CA ALA A 69 0.64 -3.18 6.61
C ALA A 69 -0.17 -4.46 6.86
N THR A 70 -0.76 -4.68 8.04
CA THR A 70 -1.56 -5.89 8.29
C THR A 70 -2.85 -5.91 7.48
N ARG A 71 -3.46 -4.73 7.24
CA ARG A 71 -4.66 -4.64 6.41
C ARG A 71 -4.34 -4.92 4.94
N GLU A 72 -3.22 -4.40 4.45
CA GLU A 72 -2.73 -4.69 3.10
C GLU A 72 -2.41 -6.18 2.94
N TRP A 73 -1.68 -6.77 3.88
CA TRP A 73 -1.33 -8.19 3.82
C TRP A 73 -2.55 -9.10 3.92
N ARG A 74 -3.59 -8.71 4.65
CA ARG A 74 -4.88 -9.41 4.61
C ARG A 74 -5.42 -9.51 3.18
N VAL A 75 -5.36 -8.41 2.41
CA VAL A 75 -5.81 -8.41 1.01
C VAL A 75 -4.85 -9.20 0.13
N ARG A 76 -3.52 -9.05 0.29
CA ARG A 76 -2.52 -9.77 -0.52
C ARG A 76 -2.59 -11.28 -0.34
N VAL A 77 -2.80 -11.77 0.89
CA VAL A 77 -3.01 -13.21 1.15
C VAL A 77 -4.30 -13.69 0.50
N ALA A 78 -5.40 -12.94 0.62
CA ALA A 78 -6.66 -13.29 -0.05
C ALA A 78 -6.52 -13.31 -1.58
N LEU A 79 -5.76 -12.37 -2.16
CA LEU A 79 -5.44 -12.33 -3.59
C LEU A 79 -4.65 -13.57 -4.03
N ALA A 80 -3.64 -13.99 -3.26
CA ALA A 80 -2.86 -15.19 -3.55
C ALA A 80 -3.71 -16.46 -3.52
N GLN A 81 -4.73 -16.49 -2.67
CA GLN A 81 -5.71 -17.59 -2.58
C GLN A 81 -6.83 -17.49 -3.61
N GLN A 82 -6.87 -16.41 -4.41
CA GLN A 82 -7.97 -16.09 -5.33
C GLN A 82 -9.35 -16.02 -4.66
N ASP A 83 -9.39 -15.75 -3.35
CA ASP A 83 -10.63 -15.56 -2.61
C ASP A 83 -11.13 -14.13 -2.80
N TRP A 84 -11.84 -13.90 -3.91
CA TRP A 84 -12.34 -12.58 -4.29
C TRP A 84 -13.31 -11.97 -3.27
N ARG A 85 -14.05 -12.80 -2.51
CA ARG A 85 -14.91 -12.31 -1.43
C ARG A 85 -14.07 -11.78 -0.27
N ALA A 86 -13.03 -12.51 0.13
CA ALA A 86 -12.11 -12.06 1.17
C ALA A 86 -11.29 -10.83 0.75
N VAL A 87 -10.92 -10.72 -0.53
CA VAL A 87 -10.28 -9.52 -1.10
C VAL A 87 -11.18 -8.31 -0.91
N LEU A 88 -12.44 -8.39 -1.36
CA LEU A 88 -13.38 -7.27 -1.25
C LEU A 88 -13.62 -6.89 0.22
N ALA A 89 -13.87 -7.87 1.09
CA ALA A 89 -14.06 -7.63 2.52
C ALA A 89 -12.82 -7.06 3.22
N GLY A 90 -11.62 -7.43 2.75
CA GLY A 90 -10.35 -6.89 3.26
C GLY A 90 -10.16 -5.43 2.88
N ILE A 91 -10.48 -5.06 1.64
CA ILE A 91 -10.41 -3.68 1.16
C ILE A 91 -11.46 -2.80 1.86
N GLU A 92 -12.70 -3.29 2.02
CA GLU A 92 -13.75 -2.55 2.71
C GLU A 92 -13.45 -2.30 4.20
N ALA A 93 -12.61 -3.14 4.81
CA ALA A 93 -12.13 -2.96 6.18
C ALA A 93 -10.95 -1.97 6.31
N MET A 94 -10.40 -1.47 5.20
CA MET A 94 -9.35 -0.45 5.22
C MET A 94 -9.90 0.93 5.58
N PRO A 95 -9.09 1.82 6.19
CA PRO A 95 -9.44 3.24 6.29
C PRO A 95 -9.55 3.87 4.90
N ALA A 96 -10.29 4.98 4.80
CA ALA A 96 -10.55 5.66 3.53
C ALA A 96 -9.27 6.07 2.78
N GLU A 97 -8.19 6.41 3.49
CA GLU A 97 -6.90 6.74 2.90
C GLU A 97 -6.35 5.57 2.08
N GLN A 98 -6.22 4.39 2.70
CA GLN A 98 -5.80 3.18 1.99
C GLN A 98 -6.81 2.77 0.90
N GLN A 99 -8.12 2.82 1.14
CA GLN A 99 -9.10 2.48 0.10
C GLN A 99 -8.98 3.34 -1.17
N ASN A 100 -8.44 4.56 -1.05
CA ASN A 100 -8.26 5.48 -2.16
C ASN A 100 -6.93 5.32 -2.90
N ASP A 101 -5.99 4.50 -2.39
CA ASP A 101 -4.78 4.16 -3.14
C ASP A 101 -5.12 3.40 -4.42
N ASP A 102 -4.40 3.71 -5.51
CA ASP A 102 -4.68 3.14 -6.83
C ASP A 102 -4.59 1.59 -6.83
N GLU A 103 -3.69 1.00 -6.02
CA GLU A 103 -3.57 -0.46 -5.81
C GLU A 103 -4.91 -1.07 -5.36
N TRP A 104 -5.47 -0.55 -4.28
CA TRP A 104 -6.67 -1.09 -3.65
C TRP A 104 -7.92 -0.79 -4.47
N ARG A 105 -7.98 0.37 -5.12
CA ARG A 105 -9.05 0.68 -6.10
C ARG A 105 -9.06 -0.31 -7.26
N TYR A 106 -7.89 -0.66 -7.80
CA TYR A 106 -7.77 -1.63 -8.89
C TYR A 106 -8.19 -3.03 -8.44
N PHE A 107 -7.69 -3.52 -7.31
CA PHE A 107 -8.06 -4.83 -6.80
C PHE A 107 -9.52 -4.91 -6.35
N ARG A 108 -10.11 -3.80 -5.89
CA ARG A 108 -11.56 -3.72 -5.64
C ARG A 108 -12.36 -3.90 -6.92
N ALA A 109 -12.01 -3.16 -7.98
CA ALA A 109 -12.65 -3.30 -9.28
C ALA A 109 -12.51 -4.72 -9.85
N ARG A 110 -11.32 -5.31 -9.71
CA ARG A 110 -11.06 -6.69 -10.11
C ARG A 110 -11.90 -7.68 -9.31
N ALA A 111 -11.91 -7.60 -7.98
CA ALA A 111 -12.72 -8.48 -7.14
C ALA A 111 -14.21 -8.38 -7.47
N LEU A 112 -14.73 -7.16 -7.69
CA LEU A 112 -16.12 -6.95 -8.12
C LEU A 112 -16.42 -7.63 -9.47
N THR A 113 -15.49 -7.54 -10.44
CA THR A 113 -15.64 -8.23 -11.73
C THR A 113 -15.71 -9.74 -11.58
N GLU A 114 -14.79 -10.32 -10.81
CA GLU A 114 -14.73 -11.79 -10.58
C GLU A 114 -15.95 -12.30 -9.79
N LEU A 115 -16.58 -11.43 -9.00
CA LEU A 115 -17.84 -11.73 -8.28
C LEU A 115 -19.10 -11.48 -9.13
N GLY A 116 -18.96 -11.10 -10.40
CA GLY A 116 -20.09 -10.87 -11.31
C GLY A 116 -20.72 -9.48 -11.21
N HIS A 117 -20.09 -8.53 -10.52
CA HIS A 117 -20.53 -7.15 -10.37
C HIS A 117 -19.79 -6.22 -11.36
N ALA A 118 -19.83 -6.56 -12.65
CA ALA A 118 -19.11 -5.80 -13.68
C ALA A 118 -19.57 -4.33 -13.76
N ASP A 119 -20.86 -4.07 -13.60
CA ASP A 119 -21.43 -2.71 -13.67
C ASP A 119 -20.87 -1.78 -12.58
N THR A 120 -20.54 -2.31 -11.39
CA THR A 120 -19.93 -1.53 -10.31
C THR A 120 -18.41 -1.44 -10.44
N ALA A 121 -17.78 -2.42 -11.09
CA ALA A 121 -16.34 -2.42 -11.36
C ALA A 121 -15.94 -1.44 -12.48
N GLN A 122 -16.76 -1.33 -13.52
CA GLN A 122 -16.47 -0.52 -14.70
C GLN A 122 -16.10 0.95 -14.40
N PRO A 123 -16.87 1.72 -13.59
CA PRO A 123 -16.51 3.11 -13.29
C PRO A 123 -15.18 3.22 -12.51
N LEU A 124 -14.83 2.22 -11.69
CA LEU A 124 -13.55 2.21 -10.98
C LEU A 124 -12.38 2.06 -11.95
N PHE A 125 -12.47 1.14 -12.91
CA PHE A 125 -11.45 1.00 -13.95
C PHE A 125 -11.36 2.23 -14.84
N GLN A 126 -12.49 2.81 -15.26
CA GLN A 126 -12.49 4.03 -16.06
C GLN A 126 -11.80 5.20 -15.36
N SER A 127 -12.08 5.39 -14.07
CA SER A 127 -11.42 6.44 -13.28
C SER A 127 -9.92 6.20 -13.14
N LEU A 128 -9.49 4.96 -12.91
CA LEU A 128 -8.07 4.61 -12.81
C LEU A 128 -7.33 4.74 -14.14
N ALA A 129 -7.96 4.34 -15.25
CA ALA A 129 -7.36 4.37 -16.58
C ALA A 129 -6.89 5.77 -17.03
N GLY A 130 -7.46 6.83 -16.43
CA GLY A 130 -7.04 8.22 -16.65
C GLY A 130 -5.76 8.64 -15.90
N GLN A 131 -5.20 7.79 -15.04
CA GLN A 131 -4.02 8.10 -14.24
C GLN A 131 -2.76 7.48 -14.86
N ALA A 132 -1.65 8.23 -14.82
CA ALA A 132 -0.33 7.78 -15.27
C ALA A 132 0.41 6.97 -14.18
N THR A 133 -0.27 6.01 -13.57
CA THR A 133 0.28 5.12 -12.53
C THR A 133 0.25 3.67 -13.00
N TYR A 134 1.01 2.78 -12.34
CA TYR A 134 1.04 1.36 -12.69
C TYR A 134 -0.37 0.74 -12.74
N PHE A 135 -1.20 0.99 -11.72
CA PHE A 135 -2.57 0.48 -11.65
C PHE A 135 -3.52 1.21 -12.60
N GLY A 136 -3.25 2.47 -12.97
CA GLY A 136 -3.97 3.14 -14.04
C GLY A 136 -3.77 2.46 -15.39
N PHE A 137 -2.53 2.09 -15.73
CA PHE A 137 -2.24 1.35 -16.97
C PHE A 137 -2.86 -0.05 -16.97
N LEU A 138 -2.81 -0.78 -15.84
CA LEU A 138 -3.50 -2.07 -15.72
C LEU A 138 -5.03 -1.94 -15.87
N ALA A 139 -5.61 -0.86 -15.34
CA ALA A 139 -7.03 -0.58 -15.52
C ALA A 139 -7.36 -0.29 -16.99
N ALA A 140 -6.52 0.48 -17.67
CA ALA A 140 -6.66 0.77 -19.10
C ALA A 140 -6.60 -0.51 -19.95
N ASP A 141 -5.66 -1.41 -19.69
CA ASP A 141 -5.58 -2.73 -20.34
C ASP A 141 -6.87 -3.53 -20.14
N ARG A 142 -7.39 -3.55 -18.91
CA ARG A 142 -8.57 -4.34 -18.56
C ARG A 142 -9.83 -3.91 -19.31
N ILE A 143 -9.96 -2.61 -19.61
CA ILE A 143 -11.14 -2.04 -20.30
C ILE A 143 -10.87 -1.70 -21.77
N GLY A 144 -9.66 -1.98 -22.29
CA GLY A 144 -9.27 -1.65 -23.66
C GLY A 144 -9.19 -0.14 -23.93
N ALA A 145 -8.88 0.67 -22.91
CA ALA A 145 -8.70 2.12 -23.05
C ALA A 145 -7.25 2.45 -23.45
N PRO A 146 -7.01 3.58 -24.15
CA PRO A 146 -5.66 4.06 -24.39
C PRO A 146 -4.98 4.46 -23.07
N TYR A 147 -3.66 4.27 -22.99
CA TYR A 147 -2.89 4.68 -21.83
C TYR A 147 -2.83 6.20 -21.69
N ALA A 148 -3.08 6.70 -20.49
CA ALA A 148 -2.90 8.10 -20.12
C ALA A 148 -1.41 8.44 -19.91
N ILE A 149 -0.57 8.26 -20.94
CA ILE A 149 0.84 8.68 -20.92
C ILE A 149 0.85 10.21 -21.12
N CYS A 150 1.26 10.96 -20.09
CA CYS A 150 1.23 12.43 -20.05
C CYS A 150 -0.18 13.04 -20.03
N PRO A 151 -1.02 12.77 -19.00
CA PRO A 151 -2.38 13.30 -18.93
C PRO A 151 -2.40 14.81 -18.65
N LEU A 152 -1.30 15.38 -18.14
CA LEU A 152 -1.19 16.79 -17.80
C LEU A 152 -0.67 17.59 -19.01
N GLN A 153 -1.55 18.39 -19.60
CA GLN A 153 -1.16 19.49 -20.49
C GLN A 153 -1.32 20.80 -19.73
N PRO A 154 -0.26 21.33 -19.09
CA PRO A 154 -0.38 22.57 -18.35
C PRO A 154 -0.70 23.71 -19.31
N THR A 155 -1.70 24.53 -18.96
CA THR A 155 -1.96 25.78 -19.67
C THR A 155 -0.77 26.73 -19.44
N ILE A 156 -0.01 27.00 -20.49
CA ILE A 156 1.09 27.97 -20.44
C ILE A 156 0.47 29.36 -20.39
N ASP A 157 0.79 30.12 -19.34
CA ASP A 157 0.45 31.54 -19.21
C ASP A 157 1.69 32.38 -19.57
N PRO A 158 1.76 32.95 -20.79
CA PRO A 158 2.94 33.69 -21.25
C PRO A 158 3.25 34.92 -20.38
N GLN A 159 2.29 35.43 -19.61
CA GLN A 159 2.51 36.58 -18.74
C GLN A 159 3.23 36.21 -17.44
N ARG A 160 3.15 34.94 -17.02
CA ARG A 160 3.82 34.44 -15.80
C ARG A 160 5.25 34.01 -16.04
N GLU A 161 5.58 33.63 -17.26
CA GLU A 161 6.92 33.12 -17.61
C GLU A 161 8.05 34.09 -17.25
N PRO A 162 8.01 35.40 -17.60
CA PRO A 162 9.07 36.34 -17.22
C PRO A 162 9.25 36.47 -15.71
N ALA A 163 8.15 36.45 -14.95
CA ALA A 163 8.19 36.56 -13.49
C ALA A 163 8.80 35.30 -12.84
N LEU A 164 8.53 34.12 -13.38
CA LEU A 164 9.13 32.86 -12.93
C LEU A 164 10.63 32.82 -13.24
N LEU A 165 11.04 33.22 -14.44
CA LEU A 165 12.45 33.29 -14.85
C LEU A 165 13.25 34.35 -14.07
N ALA A 166 12.58 35.34 -13.50
CA ALA A 166 13.19 36.33 -12.61
C ALA A 166 13.39 35.82 -11.17
N MET A 167 12.85 34.65 -10.79
CA MET A 167 13.00 34.12 -9.43
C MET A 167 14.47 33.72 -9.18
N PRO A 168 15.12 34.25 -8.12
CA PRO A 168 16.55 33.97 -7.88
C PRO A 168 16.87 32.48 -7.69
N GLY A 169 15.96 31.69 -7.10
CA GLY A 169 16.12 30.24 -6.96
C GLY A 169 16.15 29.53 -8.31
N LEU A 170 15.26 29.91 -9.22
CA LEU A 170 15.20 29.34 -10.57
C LEU A 170 16.44 29.70 -11.39
N GLN A 171 16.91 30.94 -11.27
CA GLN A 171 18.16 31.38 -11.91
C GLN A 171 19.37 30.58 -11.41
N ARG A 172 19.53 30.42 -10.08
CA ARG A 172 20.60 29.58 -9.52
C ARG A 172 20.48 28.13 -9.96
N ALA A 173 19.27 27.59 -10.00
CA ALA A 173 19.03 26.24 -10.48
C ALA A 173 19.50 26.07 -11.95
N PHE A 174 19.18 27.02 -12.83
CA PHE A 174 19.60 26.99 -14.22
C PHE A 174 21.11 27.14 -14.40
N GLU A 175 21.76 28.06 -13.68
CA GLU A 175 23.23 28.21 -13.72
C GLU A 175 23.93 26.93 -13.25
N LEU A 176 23.48 26.34 -12.14
CA LEU A 176 24.00 25.07 -11.64
C LEU A 176 23.78 23.93 -12.64
N TYR A 177 22.65 23.90 -13.31
CA TYR A 177 22.39 22.92 -14.36
C TYR A 177 23.30 23.12 -15.58
N ALA A 178 23.53 24.36 -15.99
CA ALA A 178 24.38 24.72 -17.12
C ALA A 178 25.86 24.33 -16.90
N VAL A 179 26.32 24.32 -15.65
CA VAL A 179 27.67 23.85 -15.28
C VAL A 179 27.72 22.36 -14.88
N ASP A 180 26.75 21.55 -15.33
CA ASP A 180 26.66 20.10 -15.11
C ASP A 180 26.57 19.68 -13.63
N LEU A 181 25.86 20.47 -12.80
CA LEU A 181 25.56 20.16 -11.40
C LEU A 181 24.06 19.89 -11.15
N PRO A 182 23.43 18.91 -11.84
CA PRO A 182 21.98 18.71 -11.81
C PRO A 182 21.41 18.37 -10.42
N ARG A 183 22.21 17.73 -9.55
CA ARG A 183 21.79 17.44 -8.16
C ARG A 183 21.68 18.69 -7.30
N ARG A 184 22.52 19.70 -7.55
CA ARG A 184 22.46 20.98 -6.84
C ARG A 184 21.36 21.85 -7.42
N ALA A 185 21.24 21.88 -8.75
CA ALA A 185 20.15 22.57 -9.44
C ALA A 185 18.75 22.15 -8.94
N ARG A 186 18.51 20.84 -8.76
CA ARG A 186 17.23 20.31 -8.24
C ARG A 186 16.94 20.64 -6.76
N ARG A 187 17.94 21.10 -6.00
CA ARG A 187 17.79 21.40 -4.57
C ARG A 187 17.48 22.87 -4.29
N GLU A 188 17.81 23.76 -5.22
CA GLU A 188 17.41 25.17 -5.19
C GLU A 188 15.89 25.31 -5.30
#